data_AF-A0A3T0Y8B2-F1
#
_entry.id   AF-A0A3T0Y8B2-F1
#
_cell.length_a   1.000
_cell.length_b   1.000
_cell.length_c   1.000
_cell.angle_alpha   90.00
_cell.angle_beta   90.00
_cell.angle_gamma   90.00
#
_symmetry.space_group_name_H-M   'P 1'
#
loop_
_entity.id
_entity.type
_entity.pdbx_description
1 polymer ?
#
loop_
_entity_poly.entity_id
_entity_poly.type
_entity_poly.pdbx_seq_one_letter_code
_entity_poly.pdbx_strand_id
1 'polypeptide(L)'
;MVTTNILGDVVSNVVGDEAEVRVLMQPNADPHSFEISAQDGAMMRQADLIVTNGLGLEEGLQQHVDSARSEDVPLLVAGDVIEPLAYTEGESEGAPDPHFWTDPALVVDVVDELQKRVAAIDGIDPSAIETSTDAYQGELTELDATMAETFAAIPAGQRNLVTNHHVFGYLADRYDFRIIGAVIPGGTTPRLTQCLRSSRPRRSRRRSTGRHDLRGVLPAGPARPGPRRRRGHRRRRRRTLHRITHEPR
;
A
#
# COMPACT_ATOMS: atom_id res chain seq x y z
N MET A 1 3.42 14.13 -4.08
CA MET A 1 4.32 12.96 -4.29
C MET A 1 4.03 11.91 -3.24
N VAL A 2 4.01 10.64 -3.61
CA VAL A 2 3.64 9.53 -2.72
C VAL A 2 4.69 8.42 -2.79
N THR A 3 5.09 7.86 -1.66
CA THR A 3 6.15 6.85 -1.61
C THR A 3 5.70 5.51 -2.16
N THR A 4 4.69 4.90 -1.56
CA THR A 4 4.22 3.54 -1.89
C THR A 4 3.07 3.57 -2.89
N ASN A 5 2.90 2.47 -3.65
CA ASN A 5 1.73 2.31 -4.53
C ASN A 5 0.42 2.17 -3.77
N ILE A 6 0.45 1.67 -2.53
CA ILE A 6 -0.74 1.54 -1.67
C ILE A 6 -1.26 2.92 -1.30
N LEU A 7 -0.40 3.78 -0.77
CA LEU A 7 -0.76 5.17 -0.51
C LEU A 7 -1.04 5.92 -1.82
N GLY A 8 -0.38 5.55 -2.92
CA GLY A 8 -0.66 6.10 -4.24
C GLY A 8 -2.12 5.89 -4.67
N ASP A 9 -2.69 4.72 -4.40
CA ASP A 9 -4.11 4.42 -4.65
C ASP A 9 -5.02 5.25 -3.74
N VAL A 10 -4.75 5.27 -2.43
CA VAL A 10 -5.50 6.08 -1.45
C VAL A 10 -5.52 7.55 -1.86
N VAL A 11 -4.35 8.12 -2.14
CA VAL A 11 -4.22 9.54 -2.53
C VAL A 11 -4.93 9.80 -3.85
N SER A 12 -4.85 8.91 -4.83
CA SER A 12 -5.52 9.09 -6.12
C SER A 12 -7.05 9.10 -5.98
N ASN A 13 -7.62 8.27 -5.11
CA ASN A 13 -9.06 8.26 -4.85
C ASN A 13 -9.51 9.55 -4.13
N VAL A 14 -8.68 10.11 -3.25
CA VAL A 14 -8.99 11.35 -2.53
C VAL A 14 -8.83 12.59 -3.44
N VAL A 15 -7.75 12.71 -4.20
CA VAL A 15 -7.50 13.92 -4.99
C VAL A 15 -8.24 13.95 -6.33
N GLY A 16 -8.62 12.80 -6.88
CA GLY A 16 -9.27 12.73 -8.19
C GLY A 16 -8.48 13.45 -9.28
N ASP A 17 -9.14 14.35 -10.01
CA ASP A 17 -8.53 15.18 -11.06
C ASP A 17 -7.94 16.51 -10.53
N GLU A 18 -8.05 16.80 -9.23
CA GLU A 18 -7.61 18.08 -8.64
C GLU A 18 -6.07 18.18 -8.53
N ALA A 19 -5.36 17.05 -8.43
CA ALA A 19 -3.90 17.04 -8.27
C ALA A 19 -3.21 15.91 -9.05
N GLU A 20 -1.97 16.15 -9.47
CA GLU A 20 -1.12 15.10 -10.05
C GLU A 20 -0.52 14.20 -8.95
N VAL A 21 -0.82 12.89 -9.01
CA VAL A 21 -0.23 11.91 -8.10
C VAL A 21 0.97 11.22 -8.74
N ARG A 22 2.17 11.61 -8.30
CA ARG A 22 3.42 10.89 -8.62
C ARG A 22 3.75 9.87 -7.53
N VAL A 23 3.72 8.59 -7.89
CA VAL A 23 4.09 7.45 -7.03
C VAL A 23 5.53 7.03 -7.31
N LEU A 24 6.36 6.95 -6.26
CA LEU A 24 7.77 6.54 -6.39
C LEU A 24 7.92 5.04 -6.59
N MET A 25 7.36 4.24 -5.69
CA MET A 25 7.47 2.79 -5.71
C MET A 25 6.36 2.21 -6.58
N GLN A 26 6.74 1.79 -7.78
CA GLN A 26 5.82 1.13 -8.72
C GLN A 26 5.46 -0.29 -8.24
N PRO A 27 4.38 -0.90 -8.77
CA PRO A 27 3.99 -2.25 -8.37
C PRO A 27 5.17 -3.25 -8.45
N ASN A 28 5.28 -4.11 -7.43
CA ASN A 28 6.37 -5.07 -7.22
C ASN A 28 7.71 -4.49 -6.74
N ALA A 29 7.80 -3.19 -6.47
CA ALA A 29 8.93 -2.64 -5.71
C ALA A 29 8.85 -3.09 -4.24
N ASP A 30 9.99 -3.43 -3.65
CA ASP A 30 10.10 -3.71 -2.22
C ASP A 30 10.39 -2.40 -1.48
N PRO A 31 9.49 -1.92 -0.61
CA PRO A 31 9.66 -0.63 0.05
C PRO A 31 10.84 -0.59 1.02
N HIS A 32 11.25 -1.74 1.57
CA HIS A 32 12.35 -1.81 2.54
C HIS A 32 13.73 -1.67 1.89
N SER A 33 13.85 -1.96 0.60
CA SER A 33 15.11 -1.92 -0.15
C SER A 33 15.08 -0.93 -1.32
N PHE A 34 14.04 -0.11 -1.40
CA PHE A 34 13.88 0.85 -2.49
C PHE A 34 14.88 2.00 -2.38
N GLU A 35 15.56 2.29 -3.49
CA GLU A 35 16.43 3.46 -3.64
C GLU A 35 15.82 4.44 -4.62
N ILE A 36 15.80 5.73 -4.25
CA ILE A 36 15.26 6.79 -5.09
C ILE A 36 16.25 7.23 -6.16
N SER A 37 15.74 7.54 -7.35
CA SER A 37 16.55 8.16 -8.40
C SER A 37 16.90 9.61 -8.05
N ALA A 38 18.03 10.12 -8.55
CA ALA A 38 18.39 11.53 -8.36
C ALA A 38 17.32 12.50 -8.91
N GLN A 39 16.65 12.11 -10.00
CA GLN A 39 15.56 12.88 -10.59
C GLN A 39 14.34 12.95 -9.66
N ASP A 40 13.91 11.80 -9.13
CA ASP A 40 12.79 11.75 -8.19
C ASP A 40 13.12 12.46 -6.88
N GLY A 41 14.35 12.34 -6.39
CA GLY A 41 14.81 13.09 -5.21
C GLY A 41 14.79 14.60 -5.41
N ALA A 42 15.05 15.09 -6.63
CA ALA A 42 14.91 16.50 -6.96
C ALA A 42 13.44 16.93 -7.06
N MET A 43 12.57 16.09 -7.63
CA MET A 43 11.13 16.35 -7.68
C MET A 43 10.49 16.33 -6.30
N MET A 44 10.99 15.51 -5.37
CA MET A 44 10.47 15.41 -3.99
C MET A 44 10.53 16.76 -3.28
N ARG A 45 11.62 17.50 -3.48
CA ARG A 45 11.82 18.84 -2.91
C ARG A 45 10.96 19.93 -3.55
N GLN A 46 10.25 19.62 -4.63
CA GLN A 46 9.38 20.56 -5.35
C GLN A 46 7.90 20.18 -5.20
N ALA A 47 7.58 19.12 -4.45
CA ALA A 47 6.21 18.67 -4.29
C ALA A 47 5.42 19.61 -3.38
N ASP A 48 4.15 19.86 -3.68
CA ASP A 48 3.24 20.62 -2.81
C ASP A 48 2.87 19.84 -1.54
N LEU A 49 2.93 18.50 -1.62
CA LEU A 49 2.74 17.58 -0.50
C LEU A 49 3.51 16.29 -0.77
N ILE A 50 4.24 15.81 0.24
CA ILE A 50 4.79 14.46 0.29
C ILE A 50 3.90 13.61 1.21
N VAL A 51 3.57 12.39 0.76
CA VAL A 51 2.81 11.41 1.55
C VAL A 51 3.68 10.16 1.71
N THR A 52 3.98 9.79 2.96
CA THR A 52 4.79 8.61 3.31
C THR A 52 4.01 7.67 4.22
N ASN A 53 4.42 6.39 4.27
CA ASN A 53 3.89 5.42 5.20
C ASN A 53 4.45 5.66 6.60
N GLY A 54 5.77 5.84 6.73
CA GLY A 54 6.43 5.95 8.02
C GLY A 54 6.58 4.59 8.71
N LEU A 55 6.79 4.63 10.03
CA LEU A 55 7.02 3.44 10.88
C LEU A 55 8.21 2.59 10.41
N GLY A 56 9.20 3.22 9.77
CA GLY A 56 10.40 2.54 9.26
C GLY A 56 10.19 1.76 7.96
N LEU A 57 9.05 1.89 7.26
CA LEU A 57 8.83 1.17 6.01
C LEU A 57 9.81 1.60 4.91
N GLU A 58 9.97 2.92 4.72
CA GLU A 58 10.78 3.48 3.64
C GLU A 58 12.21 3.86 4.08
N GLU A 59 12.95 2.93 4.67
CA GLU A 59 14.30 3.18 5.22
C GLU A 59 15.23 3.88 4.21
N GLY A 60 15.23 3.43 2.96
CA GLY A 60 16.04 4.00 1.88
C GLY A 60 15.64 5.42 1.45
N LEU A 61 14.47 5.90 1.86
CA LEU A 61 13.97 7.24 1.54
C LEU A 61 14.14 8.24 2.70
N GLN A 62 14.45 7.78 3.91
CA GLN A 62 14.39 8.61 5.11
C GLN A 62 15.20 9.90 4.97
N GLN A 63 16.45 9.81 4.50
CA GLN A 63 17.30 10.98 4.30
C GLN A 63 16.70 11.99 3.31
N HIS A 64 16.00 11.52 2.27
CA HIS A 64 15.37 12.38 1.27
C HIS A 64 14.11 13.05 1.82
N VAL A 65 13.31 12.32 2.58
CA VAL A 65 12.14 12.87 3.30
C VAL A 65 12.58 13.93 4.30
N ASP A 66 13.61 13.66 5.10
CA ASP A 66 14.16 14.61 6.07
C ASP A 66 14.70 15.87 5.38
N SER A 67 15.38 15.70 4.25
CA SER A 67 15.89 16.83 3.45
C SER A 67 14.75 17.69 2.91
N ALA A 68 13.70 17.09 2.33
CA ALA A 68 12.54 17.83 1.84
C ALA A 68 11.82 18.56 2.99
N ARG A 69 11.66 17.92 4.15
CA ARG A 69 11.09 18.54 5.34
C ARG A 69 11.92 19.75 5.82
N SER A 70 13.24 19.68 5.73
CA SER A 70 14.13 20.80 6.09
C SER A 70 14.04 21.99 5.13
N GLU A 71 13.49 21.77 3.93
CA GLU A 71 13.18 22.79 2.93
C GLU A 71 11.70 23.21 2.99
N ASP A 72 11.03 22.96 4.12
CA ASP A 72 9.63 23.32 4.41
C ASP A 72 8.59 22.69 3.45
N VAL A 73 8.93 21.59 2.78
CA VAL A 73 7.96 20.82 1.98
C VAL A 73 6.93 20.16 2.91
N PRO A 74 5.61 20.38 2.70
CA PRO A 74 4.58 19.75 3.51
C PRO A 74 4.65 18.23 3.45
N LEU A 75 4.48 17.58 4.61
CA LEU A 75 4.55 16.12 4.76
C LEU A 75 3.34 15.59 5.52
N LEU A 76 2.73 14.53 5.01
CA LEU A 76 1.85 13.63 5.75
C LEU A 76 2.59 12.29 5.92
N VAL A 77 2.78 11.88 7.18
CA VAL A 77 3.29 10.55 7.54
C VAL A 77 2.10 9.74 8.06
N ALA A 78 1.66 8.72 7.32
CA ALA A 78 0.44 7.98 7.67
C ALA A 78 0.54 7.30 9.04
N GLY A 79 1.73 6.78 9.37
CA GLY A 79 2.03 6.20 10.68
C GLY A 79 1.95 7.14 11.87
N ASP A 80 2.04 8.46 11.66
CA ASP A 80 1.88 9.46 12.74
C ASP A 80 0.39 9.75 13.04
N VAL A 81 -0.52 9.29 12.19
CA VAL A 81 -1.97 9.51 12.31
C VAL A 81 -2.66 8.39 13.11
N ILE A 82 -2.03 7.22 13.18
CA ILE A 82 -2.61 6.00 13.76
C ILE A 82 -1.83 5.56 15.00
N GLU A 83 -2.44 4.73 15.85
CA GLU A 83 -1.73 4.04 16.93
C GLU A 83 -1.15 2.72 16.36
N PRO A 84 0.17 2.59 16.22
CA PRO A 84 0.74 1.42 15.56
C PRO A 84 0.72 0.20 16.47
N LEU A 85 0.38 -0.95 15.91
CA LEU A 85 0.65 -2.23 16.57
C LEU A 85 2.16 -2.44 16.68
N ALA A 86 2.58 -3.10 17.75
CA ALA A 86 3.95 -3.56 17.89
C ALA A 86 4.07 -5.01 17.39
N TYR A 87 5.18 -5.35 16.76
CA TYR A 87 5.50 -6.73 16.46
C TYR A 87 5.58 -7.57 17.73
N THR A 88 4.92 -8.72 17.73
CA THR A 88 4.81 -9.60 18.89
C THR A 88 5.90 -10.67 18.94
N GLU A 89 6.54 -10.98 17.81
CA GLU A 89 7.56 -12.02 17.69
C GLU A 89 8.58 -11.66 16.58
N GLY A 90 9.80 -12.18 16.68
CA GLY A 90 10.85 -12.05 15.66
C GLY A 90 11.94 -11.03 16.02
N GLU A 91 12.83 -10.71 15.07
CA GLU A 91 13.94 -9.77 15.29
C GLU A 91 13.46 -8.33 15.53
N SER A 92 12.23 -8.02 15.13
CA SER A 92 11.60 -6.70 15.26
C SER A 92 10.64 -6.61 16.45
N GLU A 93 10.65 -7.58 17.39
CA GLU A 93 9.75 -7.59 18.55
C GLU A 93 9.78 -6.24 19.30
N GLY A 94 8.59 -5.68 19.55
CA GLY A 94 8.42 -4.38 20.19
C GLY A 94 8.59 -3.17 19.27
N ALA A 95 9.08 -3.33 18.04
CA ALA A 95 9.10 -2.26 17.05
C ALA A 95 7.69 -2.07 16.44
N PRO A 96 7.33 -0.84 16.01
CA PRO A 96 6.05 -0.58 15.35
C PRO A 96 5.95 -1.32 14.02
N ASP A 97 4.80 -1.93 13.77
CA ASP A 97 4.46 -2.60 12.52
C ASP A 97 3.98 -1.55 11.49
N PRO A 98 4.65 -1.37 10.33
CA PRO A 98 4.25 -0.41 9.32
C PRO A 98 3.02 -0.81 8.49
N HIS A 99 2.52 -2.04 8.61
CA HIS A 99 1.53 -2.62 7.68
C HIS A 99 0.06 -2.31 8.05
N PHE A 100 -0.21 -1.08 8.51
CA PHE A 100 -1.51 -0.65 9.02
C PHE A 100 -2.62 -0.73 7.96
N TRP A 101 -2.28 -0.63 6.67
CA TRP A 101 -3.24 -0.66 5.56
C TRP A 101 -4.03 -1.97 5.43
N THR A 102 -3.64 -3.01 6.17
CA THR A 102 -4.40 -4.27 6.25
C THR A 102 -5.62 -4.19 7.18
N ASP A 103 -5.77 -3.09 7.93
CA ASP A 103 -6.99 -2.66 8.61
C ASP A 103 -7.60 -1.45 7.85
N PRO A 104 -8.74 -1.61 7.14
CA PRO A 104 -9.39 -0.52 6.42
C PRO A 104 -9.81 0.66 7.31
N ALA A 105 -10.11 0.45 8.60
CA ALA A 105 -10.49 1.54 9.50
C ALA A 105 -9.31 2.48 9.79
N LEU A 106 -8.09 1.94 9.92
CA LEU A 106 -6.89 2.78 10.05
C LEU A 106 -6.61 3.56 8.76
N VAL A 107 -6.97 3.02 7.59
CA VAL A 107 -6.89 3.75 6.32
C VAL A 107 -7.88 4.92 6.31
N VAL A 108 -9.07 4.79 6.89
CA VAL A 108 -10.04 5.89 7.02
C VAL A 108 -9.43 7.06 7.82
N ASP A 109 -8.75 6.79 8.94
CA ASP A 109 -8.07 7.83 9.74
C ASP A 109 -7.00 8.56 8.92
N VAL A 110 -6.23 7.83 8.12
CA VAL A 110 -5.22 8.41 7.21
C VAL A 110 -5.88 9.25 6.12
N VAL A 111 -7.01 8.81 5.59
CA VAL A 111 -7.79 9.55 4.59
C VAL A 111 -8.33 10.87 5.17
N ASP A 112 -8.81 10.87 6.41
CA ASP A 112 -9.27 12.08 7.10
C ASP A 112 -8.17 13.14 7.23
N GLU A 113 -6.96 12.73 7.60
CA GLU A 113 -5.83 13.66 7.68
C GLU A 113 -5.36 14.10 6.28
N LEU A 114 -5.40 13.20 5.30
CA LEU A 114 -5.05 13.51 3.92
C LEU A 114 -5.99 14.56 3.32
N GLN A 115 -7.31 14.43 3.53
CA GLN A 115 -8.29 15.41 3.08
C GLN A 115 -7.94 16.81 3.57
N LYS A 116 -7.64 16.97 4.86
CA LYS A 116 -7.28 18.27 5.46
C LYS A 116 -6.03 18.87 4.81
N ARG A 117 -5.02 18.03 4.54
CA ARG A 117 -3.74 18.46 3.96
C ARG A 117 -3.90 18.88 2.51
N VAL A 118 -4.62 18.07 1.72
CA VAL A 118 -4.86 18.32 0.31
C VAL A 118 -5.75 19.54 0.10
N ALA A 119 -6.82 19.69 0.88
CA ALA A 119 -7.72 20.83 0.78
C ALA A 119 -7.07 22.18 1.14
N ALA A 120 -5.90 22.15 1.79
CA ALA A 120 -5.10 23.34 2.09
C ALA A 120 -4.10 23.72 0.99
N ILE A 121 -3.96 22.91 -0.07
CA ILE A 121 -3.06 23.19 -1.20
C ILE A 121 -3.71 24.23 -2.11
N ASP A 122 -2.93 25.24 -2.51
CA ASP A 122 -3.38 26.30 -3.40
C ASP A 122 -3.85 25.74 -4.75
N GLY A 123 -5.05 26.13 -5.18
CA GLY A 123 -5.62 25.75 -6.48
C GLY A 123 -6.46 24.47 -6.48
N ILE A 124 -6.57 23.77 -5.36
CA ILE A 124 -7.49 22.65 -5.16
C ILE A 124 -8.89 23.16 -4.80
N ASP A 125 -9.95 22.56 -5.35
CA ASP A 125 -11.33 22.77 -4.89
C ASP A 125 -11.63 21.89 -3.64
N PRO A 126 -11.77 22.47 -2.44
CA PRO A 126 -12.04 21.69 -1.23
C PRO A 126 -13.34 20.89 -1.29
N SER A 127 -14.35 21.37 -2.04
CA SER A 127 -15.63 20.66 -2.18
C SER A 127 -15.50 19.40 -3.04
N ALA A 128 -14.61 19.43 -4.04
CA ALA A 128 -14.29 18.26 -4.85
C ALA A 128 -13.59 17.19 -3.99
N ILE A 129 -12.62 17.61 -3.16
CA ILE A 129 -11.91 16.72 -2.22
C ILE A 129 -12.85 16.14 -1.17
N GLU A 130 -13.77 16.92 -0.61
CA GLU A 130 -14.77 16.42 0.34
C GLU A 130 -15.65 15.32 -0.31
N THR A 131 -16.14 15.58 -1.53
CA THR A 131 -17.00 14.62 -2.26
C THR A 131 -16.28 13.31 -2.57
N SER A 132 -15.03 13.36 -3.04
CA SER A 132 -14.24 12.17 -3.35
C SER A 132 -13.83 11.41 -2.07
N THR A 133 -13.51 12.14 -1.00
CA THR A 133 -13.19 11.55 0.30
C THR A 133 -14.37 10.80 0.87
N ASP A 134 -15.56 11.41 0.93
CA ASP A 134 -16.78 10.76 1.42
C ASP A 134 -17.10 9.47 0.65
N ALA A 135 -16.93 9.50 -0.67
CA ALA A 135 -17.14 8.32 -1.52
C ALA A 135 -16.14 7.20 -1.17
N TYR A 136 -14.85 7.52 -1.08
CA TYR A 136 -13.81 6.53 -0.80
C TYR A 136 -13.88 5.96 0.62
N GLN A 137 -14.20 6.79 1.62
CA GLN A 137 -14.45 6.31 2.98
C GLN A 137 -15.67 5.38 3.04
N GLY A 138 -16.70 5.65 2.23
CA GLY A 138 -17.82 4.73 2.03
C GLY A 138 -17.36 3.37 1.52
N GLU A 139 -16.50 3.33 0.50
CA GLU A 139 -15.93 2.09 -0.03
C GLU A 139 -15.08 1.33 1.00
N LEU A 140 -14.25 2.03 1.80
CA LEU A 140 -13.46 1.42 2.87
C LEU A 140 -14.33 0.83 3.98
N THR A 141 -15.41 1.53 4.35
CA THR A 141 -16.37 1.07 5.35
C THR A 141 -17.13 -0.17 4.86
N GLU A 142 -17.54 -0.20 3.58
CA GLU A 142 -18.19 -1.37 2.98
C GLU A 142 -17.21 -2.56 2.87
N LEU A 143 -15.95 -2.29 2.53
CA LEU A 143 -14.90 -3.29 2.47
C LEU A 143 -14.67 -3.94 3.84
N ASP A 144 -14.54 -3.13 4.89
CA ASP A 144 -14.40 -3.59 6.26
C ASP A 144 -15.55 -4.51 6.68
N ALA A 145 -16.80 -4.07 6.45
CA ALA A 145 -17.98 -4.86 6.76
C ALA A 145 -18.00 -6.20 6.00
N THR A 146 -17.64 -6.18 4.72
CA THR A 146 -17.55 -7.37 3.87
C THR A 146 -16.47 -8.34 4.36
N MET A 147 -15.30 -7.82 4.75
CA MET A 147 -14.22 -8.62 5.32
C MET A 147 -14.64 -9.25 6.65
N ALA A 148 -15.26 -8.47 7.54
CA ALA A 148 -15.77 -8.95 8.81
C ALA A 148 -16.79 -10.09 8.65
N GLU A 149 -17.78 -9.91 7.76
CA GLU A 149 -18.78 -10.95 7.46
C GLU A 149 -18.12 -12.21 6.88
N THR A 150 -17.23 -12.04 5.91
CA THR A 150 -16.56 -13.15 5.23
C THR A 150 -15.70 -13.96 6.19
N PHE A 151 -14.95 -13.30 7.07
CA PHE A 151 -14.09 -13.97 8.04
C PHE A 151 -14.86 -14.56 9.22
N ALA A 152 -16.00 -13.96 9.60
CA ALA A 152 -16.90 -14.52 10.61
C ALA A 152 -17.41 -15.91 10.22
N ALA A 153 -17.56 -16.19 8.92
CA ALA A 153 -17.95 -17.52 8.42
C ALA A 153 -16.90 -18.62 8.66
N ILE A 154 -15.64 -18.26 8.92
CA ILE A 154 -14.58 -19.20 9.29
C ILE A 154 -14.68 -19.49 10.78
N PRO A 155 -14.77 -20.76 11.22
CA PRO A 155 -14.77 -21.09 12.65
C PRO A 155 -13.52 -20.54 13.35
N ALA A 156 -13.67 -19.93 14.53
CA ALA A 156 -12.57 -19.28 15.25
C ALA A 156 -11.31 -20.16 15.40
N GLY A 157 -11.47 -21.45 15.72
CA GLY A 157 -10.35 -22.40 15.83
C GLY A 157 -9.59 -22.69 14.52
N GLN A 158 -10.11 -22.22 13.38
CA GLN A 158 -9.51 -22.37 12.04
C GLN A 158 -8.99 -21.04 11.47
N ARG A 159 -9.14 -19.92 12.19
CA ARG A 159 -8.64 -18.59 11.78
C ARG A 159 -7.14 -18.50 12.02
N ASN A 160 -6.38 -19.27 11.26
CA ASN A 160 -4.94 -19.36 11.37
C ASN A 160 -4.30 -18.85 10.07
N LEU A 161 -3.39 -17.88 10.18
CA LEU A 161 -2.64 -17.33 9.06
C LEU A 161 -1.19 -17.85 9.08
N VAL A 162 -0.73 -18.32 7.92
CA VAL A 162 0.66 -18.66 7.66
C VAL A 162 1.12 -17.80 6.50
N THR A 163 2.11 -16.97 6.72
CA THR A 163 2.58 -15.99 5.75
C THR A 163 4.08 -16.14 5.55
N ASN A 164 4.64 -15.55 4.51
CA ASN A 164 6.09 -15.51 4.36
C ASN A 164 6.70 -14.29 5.08
N HIS A 165 5.90 -13.23 5.30
CA HIS A 165 6.31 -11.97 5.94
C HIS A 165 5.26 -11.51 6.97
N HIS A 166 5.71 -10.81 8.02
CA HIS A 166 4.88 -10.24 9.08
C HIS A 166 4.11 -8.99 8.58
N VAL A 167 3.18 -9.18 7.64
CA VAL A 167 2.41 -8.09 7.00
C VAL A 167 0.98 -8.00 7.54
N PHE A 168 0.44 -9.09 8.07
CA PHE A 168 -0.98 -9.20 8.41
C PHE A 168 -1.28 -9.03 9.90
N GLY A 169 -0.42 -8.32 10.64
CA GLY A 169 -0.62 -8.05 12.07
C GLY A 169 -1.94 -7.35 12.35
N TYR A 170 -2.20 -6.24 11.64
CA TYR A 170 -3.43 -5.46 11.80
C TYR A 170 -4.68 -6.22 11.35
N LEU A 171 -4.63 -6.92 10.21
CA LEU A 171 -5.73 -7.80 9.80
C LEU A 171 -6.03 -8.87 10.88
N ALA A 172 -4.99 -9.47 11.45
CA ALA A 172 -5.14 -10.50 12.45
C ALA A 172 -5.77 -9.97 13.74
N ASP A 173 -5.34 -8.80 14.21
CA ASP A 173 -5.90 -8.12 15.37
C ASP A 173 -7.38 -7.76 15.15
N ARG A 174 -7.70 -7.11 14.03
CA ARG A 174 -9.06 -6.65 13.71
C ARG A 174 -10.06 -7.79 13.54
N TYR A 175 -9.68 -8.86 12.83
CA TYR A 175 -10.61 -9.91 12.41
C TYR A 175 -10.42 -11.25 13.15
N ASP A 176 -9.73 -11.23 14.30
CA ASP A 176 -9.56 -12.38 15.19
C ASP A 176 -8.91 -13.58 14.47
N PHE A 177 -7.79 -13.33 13.79
CA PHE A 177 -6.91 -14.38 13.29
C PHE A 177 -5.69 -14.55 14.18
N ARG A 178 -5.19 -15.78 14.24
CA ARG A 178 -3.91 -16.12 14.83
C ARG A 178 -2.85 -16.29 13.75
N ILE A 179 -1.74 -15.59 13.87
CA ILE A 179 -0.56 -15.84 13.04
C ILE A 179 0.18 -17.05 13.63
N ILE A 180 0.39 -18.10 12.83
CA ILE A 180 1.04 -19.36 13.26
C ILE A 180 2.53 -19.40 12.87
N GLY A 181 2.97 -18.46 12.02
CA GLY A 181 4.37 -18.20 11.73
C GLY A 181 4.55 -17.45 10.41
N ALA A 182 5.59 -16.61 10.36
CA ALA A 182 6.13 -16.12 9.10
C ALA A 182 7.40 -16.90 8.74
N VAL A 183 7.50 -17.41 7.52
CA VAL A 183 8.63 -18.26 7.11
C VAL A 183 9.93 -17.46 6.93
N ILE A 184 9.88 -16.12 6.84
CA ILE A 184 11.05 -15.24 6.76
C ILE A 184 10.87 -14.07 7.75
N PRO A 185 11.71 -13.95 8.80
CA PRO A 185 11.78 -12.75 9.62
C PRO A 185 12.06 -11.55 8.71
N GLY A 186 11.27 -10.49 8.84
CA GLY A 186 11.48 -9.24 8.11
C GLY A 186 12.84 -8.65 8.44
N GLY A 187 13.81 -8.95 7.60
CA GLY A 187 15.16 -8.42 7.63
C GLY A 187 15.73 -8.62 6.24
N THR A 188 15.97 -7.53 5.52
CA THR A 188 16.66 -7.59 4.24
C THR A 188 18.02 -8.27 4.44
N THR A 189 18.40 -9.09 3.45
CA THR A 189 19.73 -9.71 3.40
C THR A 189 20.72 -8.65 2.91
N PRO A 190 21.53 -8.03 3.81
CA PRO A 190 22.94 -7.85 3.48
C PRO A 190 23.85 -8.06 4.69
N ARG A 191 23.65 -9.14 5.46
CA ARG A 191 24.69 -9.60 6.41
C ARG A 191 24.92 -11.12 6.38
N LEU A 192 24.99 -11.66 5.16
CA LEU A 192 25.56 -12.98 4.89
C LEU A 192 27.00 -12.86 4.36
N THR A 193 27.78 -11.92 4.89
CA THR A 193 29.24 -12.00 4.82
C THR A 193 29.76 -12.05 6.24
N GLN A 194 30.40 -13.18 6.57
CA GLN A 194 31.18 -13.44 7.79
C GLN A 194 30.48 -14.23 8.92
N CYS A 195 30.06 -15.47 8.61
CA CYS A 195 30.22 -16.57 9.57
C CYS A 195 30.35 -17.95 8.89
N LEU A 196 31.32 -18.07 7.97
CA LEU A 196 31.82 -19.37 7.50
C LEU A 196 33.30 -19.46 7.84
N ARG A 197 33.61 -19.65 9.13
CA ARG A 197 34.85 -20.29 9.60
C ARG A 197 34.69 -20.70 11.06
N SER A 198 34.97 -21.97 11.33
CA SER A 198 34.88 -22.70 12.62
C SER A 198 33.42 -22.97 13.07
N SER A 199 32.92 -24.20 13.11
CA SER A 199 33.46 -25.35 13.84
C SER A 199 32.85 -26.69 13.37
N ARG A 200 33.64 -27.76 13.50
CA ARG A 200 33.35 -29.17 13.11
C ARG A 200 32.16 -29.80 13.89
N PRO A 201 31.57 -30.90 13.37
CA PRO A 201 30.28 -31.42 13.85
C PRO A 201 30.42 -32.41 15.00
N ARG A 202 29.42 -32.45 15.89
CA ARG A 202 29.16 -33.58 16.80
C ARG A 202 27.77 -34.15 16.54
N ARG A 203 27.73 -35.45 16.24
CA ARG A 203 26.52 -36.30 16.15
C ARG A 203 25.91 -36.51 17.53
N SER A 204 24.59 -36.45 17.64
CA SER A 204 23.79 -37.52 18.29
C SER A 204 22.29 -37.42 17.96
N ARG A 205 21.70 -38.58 17.70
CA ARG A 205 20.29 -38.90 17.42
C ARG A 205 19.35 -38.57 18.59
N ARG A 206 18.11 -38.17 18.29
CA ARG A 206 16.87 -38.95 18.60
C ARG A 206 15.62 -38.33 17.96
N ARG A 207 14.67 -39.20 17.66
CA ARG A 207 13.38 -38.98 16.96
C ARG A 207 12.34 -38.37 17.89
N SER A 208 11.43 -37.56 17.34
CA SER A 208 9.99 -37.71 17.59
C SER A 208 9.18 -37.21 16.41
N THR A 209 8.30 -38.07 15.92
CA THR A 209 7.32 -37.85 14.86
C THR A 209 6.10 -37.10 15.40
N GLY A 210 5.73 -35.99 14.76
CA GLY A 210 4.43 -35.35 14.89
C GLY A 210 3.94 -34.98 13.48
N ARG A 211 2.92 -35.68 12.99
CA ARG A 211 2.23 -35.36 11.72
C ARG A 211 1.25 -34.23 12.00
N HIS A 212 1.48 -33.06 11.40
CA HIS A 212 0.43 -32.05 11.21
C HIS A 212 -0.04 -32.15 9.76
N ASP A 213 -1.35 -32.37 9.59
CA ASP A 213 -2.03 -32.43 8.31
C ASP A 213 -2.20 -31.00 7.78
N LEU A 214 -1.22 -30.53 7.02
CA LEU A 214 -1.23 -29.24 6.34
C LEU A 214 -2.09 -29.36 5.08
N ARG A 215 -3.31 -28.82 5.12
CA ARG A 215 -4.14 -28.61 3.92
C ARG A 215 -4.28 -27.11 3.68
N GLY A 216 -3.81 -26.66 2.52
CA GLY A 216 -4.07 -25.32 1.98
C GLY A 216 -2.85 -24.42 1.94
N VAL A 217 -1.97 -24.62 0.96
CA VAL A 217 -1.01 -23.59 0.53
C VAL A 217 -1.72 -22.78 -0.56
N LEU A 218 -1.99 -21.51 -0.31
CA LEU A 218 -2.45 -20.57 -1.35
C LEU A 218 -1.22 -19.83 -1.90
N PRO A 219 -0.73 -20.16 -3.11
CA PRO A 219 0.24 -19.30 -3.78
C PRO A 219 -0.47 -18.01 -4.24
N ALA A 220 0.13 -16.86 -3.95
CA ALA A 220 -0.25 -15.60 -4.59
C ALA A 220 0.07 -15.70 -6.10
N GLY A 221 -0.96 -16.00 -6.89
CA GLY A 221 -0.91 -15.95 -8.34
C GLY A 221 -1.19 -14.53 -8.85
N PRO A 222 -0.65 -14.15 -10.01
CA PRO A 222 -0.77 -12.78 -10.52
C PRO A 222 -2.23 -12.46 -10.91
N ALA A 223 -2.60 -11.20 -10.70
CA ALA A 223 -3.88 -10.63 -11.09
C ALA A 223 -4.21 -10.92 -12.56
N ARG A 224 -5.45 -11.36 -12.81
CA ARG A 224 -5.98 -11.54 -14.16
C ARG A 224 -6.17 -10.17 -14.82
N PRO A 225 -5.88 -10.04 -16.13
CA PRO A 225 -6.09 -8.79 -16.85
C PRO A 225 -7.59 -8.51 -17.02
N GLY A 226 -7.99 -7.27 -16.73
CA GLY A 226 -9.35 -6.76 -16.92
C GLY A 226 -9.85 -6.79 -18.38
N PRO A 227 -11.14 -6.50 -18.60
CA PRO A 227 -11.82 -6.77 -19.87
C PRO A 227 -11.28 -5.90 -21.01
N ARG A 228 -10.99 -6.56 -22.13
CA ARG A 228 -10.57 -5.95 -23.40
C ARG A 228 -11.57 -4.90 -23.87
N ARG A 229 -11.15 -3.63 -23.94
CA ARG A 229 -11.86 -2.57 -24.68
C ARG A 229 -12.06 -2.99 -26.14
N ARG A 230 -13.33 -3.14 -26.56
CA ARG A 230 -13.69 -3.34 -27.97
C ARG A 230 -13.26 -2.12 -28.78
N ARG A 231 -12.36 -2.33 -29.74
CA ARG A 231 -12.00 -1.33 -30.77
C ARG A 231 -13.24 -1.02 -31.62
N GLY A 232 -13.81 0.17 -31.44
CA GLY A 232 -14.81 0.72 -32.34
C GLY A 232 -14.22 0.94 -33.73
N HIS A 233 -14.75 0.19 -34.70
CA HIS A 233 -14.40 0.28 -36.11
C HIS A 233 -14.96 1.59 -36.68
N ARG A 234 -14.10 2.58 -36.95
CA ARG A 234 -14.46 3.76 -37.76
C ARG A 234 -14.80 3.30 -39.19
N ARG A 235 -16.08 3.14 -39.49
CA ARG A 235 -16.56 3.08 -40.88
C ARG A 235 -16.64 4.49 -41.45
N ARG A 236 -15.70 4.80 -42.34
CA ARG A 236 -15.83 5.88 -43.33
C ARG A 236 -17.09 5.64 -44.17
N ARG A 237 -18.00 6.61 -44.21
CA ARG A 237 -18.87 6.82 -45.38
C ARG A 237 -18.64 8.22 -45.91
N ARG A 238 -18.26 8.28 -47.18
CA ARG A 238 -18.09 9.47 -48.01
C ARG A 238 -19.38 9.70 -48.81
N ARG A 239 -19.69 11.00 -49.01
CA ARG A 239 -20.58 11.62 -50.02
C ARG A 239 -22.09 11.41 -49.76
N THR A 240 -22.95 12.41 -49.93
CA THR A 240 -23.08 13.30 -51.11
C THR A 240 -23.74 14.65 -50.77
N LEU A 241 -23.48 15.63 -51.64
CA LEU A 241 -23.99 17.01 -51.72
C LEU A 241 -25.47 17.19 -51.34
N HIS A 242 -25.79 18.32 -50.68
CA HIS A 242 -26.84 19.21 -51.18
C HIS A 242 -26.49 20.68 -50.93
N ARG A 243 -26.49 21.41 -52.04
CA ARG A 243 -26.43 22.85 -52.20
C ARG A 243 -27.81 23.42 -51.85
N ILE A 244 -27.89 24.34 -50.89
CA ILE A 244 -29.02 25.27 -50.77
C ILE A 244 -28.45 26.68 -50.62
N THR A 245 -28.84 27.50 -51.58
CA THR A 245 -28.65 28.94 -51.73
C THR A 245 -29.50 29.71 -50.73
N HIS A 246 -28.96 30.74 -50.09
CA HIS A 246 -29.71 31.98 -49.86
C HIS A 246 -28.78 33.21 -49.73
N GLU A 247 -29.22 34.26 -50.42
CA GLU A 247 -28.64 35.60 -50.56
C GLU A 247 -28.76 36.48 -49.30
N PRO A 248 -28.07 37.65 -49.28
CA PRO A 248 -27.83 38.43 -48.07
C PRO A 248 -28.84 39.58 -47.85
N ARG A 249 -28.82 40.11 -46.63
CA ARG A 249 -29.00 41.53 -46.32
C ARG A 249 -27.85 41.99 -45.45
#